data_AF-A0A8T0CH66-F1
#
_entry.id   AF-A0A8T0CH66-F1
#
_cell.length_a   1.000
_cell.length_b   1.000
_cell.length_c   1.000
_cell.angle_alpha   90.00
_cell.angle_beta   90.00
_cell.angle_gamma   90.00
#
_symmetry.space_group_name_H-M   'P 1'
#
loop_
_entity.id
_entity.type
_entity.pdbx_description
1 polymer ?
#
loop_
_entity_poly.entity_id
_entity_poly.type
_entity_poly.pdbx_seq_one_letter_code
_entity_poly.pdbx_strand_id
1 'polypeptide(L)'
;SGISLLGLTSAPSWTKGSSIGWHSDDNRPYLKQRDFSAVCYLNSYGKDFRGGLFHFQDGEPTTVKPSAGDVLIYTADNRNVHSVDEIIDGERLTLTLWFSRDSSHDEDAKLVSRLSEISSTGLTDVPGSYLPLPASSNMYWFSPDHSSEHDSAINICCARIYALGFGIYPLEDKTNIMDVSDLLMKPLQLTRNDELFNQEFENVLHALQVVQYYSWKASELQRHTTVLEEGKVIPLSRSQSQNVRDLELTFVKDQQLAQTTFGCTSCDGCGIPKVFSWASFSAAIDAWRDYTNKLHKDLLRSLPHWRNHQSIFDVAFDEL
;
A
#
# COMPACT_ATOMS: atom_id res chain seq x y z
N SER A 1 7.33 -15.91 -29.61
CA SER A 1 7.07 -16.70 -28.38
C SER A 1 6.86 -15.69 -27.27
N GLY A 2 5.58 -15.42 -26.95
CA GLY A 2 5.20 -14.46 -25.92
C GLY A 2 5.33 -15.07 -24.52
N ILE A 3 5.44 -14.20 -23.52
CA ILE A 3 5.33 -14.52 -22.10
C ILE A 3 4.11 -13.73 -21.62
N SER A 4 3.09 -14.41 -21.10
CA SER A 4 1.86 -13.79 -20.57
C SER A 4 1.92 -13.72 -19.04
N LEU A 5 1.36 -12.67 -18.45
CA LEU A 5 1.25 -12.57 -17.00
C LEU A 5 0.16 -13.53 -16.50
N LEU A 6 0.52 -14.43 -15.58
CA LEU A 6 -0.40 -15.39 -14.97
C LEU A 6 -1.24 -14.81 -13.83
N GLY A 7 -0.72 -13.75 -13.23
CA GLY A 7 -1.30 -13.22 -12.01
C GLY A 7 -0.38 -12.22 -11.34
N LEU A 8 -1.04 -11.27 -10.69
CA LEU A 8 -0.45 -10.28 -9.82
C LEU A 8 -0.99 -10.57 -8.42
N THR A 9 -0.13 -10.98 -7.50
CA THR A 9 -0.50 -10.87 -6.08
C THR A 9 -0.12 -9.47 -5.63
N SER A 10 -1.13 -8.71 -5.19
CA SER A 10 -0.93 -7.43 -4.54
C SER A 10 -0.02 -7.60 -3.34
N ALA A 11 1.16 -6.98 -3.44
CA ALA A 11 2.11 -6.64 -2.39
C ALA A 11 1.93 -7.36 -1.03
N PRO A 12 2.62 -8.48 -0.76
CA PRO A 12 2.85 -8.88 0.61
C PRO A 12 3.74 -7.81 1.24
N SER A 13 3.15 -7.00 2.12
CA SER A 13 3.93 -6.38 3.19
C SER A 13 4.42 -7.52 4.07
N TRP A 14 5.73 -7.73 4.12
CA TRP A 14 6.34 -8.67 5.05
C TRP A 14 6.81 -7.88 6.27
N THR A 15 6.17 -8.15 7.39
CA THR A 15 6.48 -7.51 8.68
C THR A 15 7.42 -8.39 9.48
N LYS A 16 7.94 -7.85 10.59
CA LYS A 16 8.82 -8.57 11.51
C LYS A 16 8.27 -9.96 11.87
N GLY A 17 9.13 -10.99 11.84
CA GLY A 17 8.76 -12.38 12.08
C GLY A 17 8.30 -13.15 10.84
N SER A 18 7.93 -12.44 9.75
CA SER A 18 7.55 -13.10 8.51
C SER A 18 8.77 -13.73 7.84
N SER A 19 8.63 -14.93 7.28
CA SER A 19 9.66 -15.63 6.51
C SER A 19 9.02 -16.66 5.57
N ILE A 20 9.77 -17.14 4.58
CA ILE A 20 9.33 -18.27 3.76
C ILE A 20 10.49 -19.24 3.55
N GLY A 21 10.24 -20.50 3.89
CA GLY A 21 11.24 -21.57 3.74
C GLY A 21 11.54 -21.90 2.28
N TRP A 22 12.48 -22.81 2.08
CA TRP A 22 12.92 -23.26 0.75
C TRP A 22 11.77 -23.82 -0.09
N HIS A 23 11.58 -23.26 -1.28
CA HIS A 23 10.56 -23.71 -2.24
C HIS A 23 10.92 -23.31 -3.69
N SER A 24 10.27 -23.95 -4.65
CA SER A 24 10.12 -23.43 -6.02
C SER A 24 8.71 -22.84 -6.18
N ASP A 25 8.55 -21.89 -7.10
CA ASP A 25 7.26 -21.23 -7.35
C ASP A 25 6.23 -22.13 -8.03
N ASP A 26 6.70 -23.21 -8.68
CA ASP A 26 5.91 -24.24 -9.36
C ASP A 26 5.61 -25.48 -8.48
N ASN A 27 5.86 -25.42 -7.17
CA ASN A 27 5.93 -26.59 -6.29
C ASN A 27 4.60 -27.36 -6.08
N ARG A 28 3.47 -26.89 -6.61
CA ARG A 28 2.14 -27.53 -6.48
C ARG A 28 1.47 -27.68 -7.84
N PRO A 29 0.58 -28.67 -8.04
CA PRO A 29 -0.06 -28.91 -9.34
C PRO A 29 -0.74 -27.67 -9.95
N TYR A 30 -1.43 -26.86 -9.15
CA TYR A 30 -2.12 -25.64 -9.61
C TYR A 30 -1.19 -24.44 -9.83
N LEU A 31 0.11 -24.60 -9.60
CA LEU A 31 1.16 -23.59 -9.81
C LEU A 31 2.11 -23.97 -10.96
N LYS A 32 1.92 -25.15 -11.57
CA LYS A 32 2.83 -25.70 -12.59
C LYS A 32 2.91 -24.91 -13.87
N GLN A 33 1.92 -24.07 -14.13
CA GLN A 33 1.87 -23.17 -15.28
C GLN A 33 2.85 -21.99 -15.17
N ARG A 34 3.45 -21.76 -13.99
CA ARG A 34 4.46 -20.71 -13.78
C ARG A 34 5.78 -21.12 -14.42
N ASP A 35 6.22 -20.37 -15.42
CA ASP A 35 7.51 -20.56 -16.07
C ASP A 35 8.59 -19.63 -15.48
N PHE A 36 8.20 -18.38 -15.17
CA PHE A 36 9.08 -17.37 -14.62
C PHE A 36 8.42 -16.64 -13.45
N SER A 37 9.26 -16.15 -12.56
CA SER A 37 8.88 -15.29 -11.44
C SER A 37 9.68 -14.00 -11.51
N ALA A 38 9.05 -12.90 -11.10
CA ALA A 38 9.75 -11.64 -10.86
C ALA A 38 9.35 -11.04 -9.51
N VAL A 39 10.35 -10.54 -8.78
CA VAL A 39 10.17 -9.80 -7.54
C VAL A 39 10.69 -8.39 -7.74
N CYS A 40 9.80 -7.41 -7.76
CA CYS A 40 10.13 -5.99 -7.79
C CYS A 40 10.14 -5.42 -6.37
N TYR A 41 11.26 -4.85 -5.96
CA TYR A 41 11.43 -4.31 -4.61
C TYR A 41 10.98 -2.85 -4.54
N LEU A 42 10.07 -2.55 -3.62
CA LEU A 42 9.48 -1.21 -3.46
C LEU A 42 10.21 -0.38 -2.41
N ASN A 43 11.06 -1.01 -1.60
CA ASN A 43 11.91 -0.37 -0.60
C ASN A 43 13.25 -1.13 -0.43
N SER A 44 14.20 -0.53 0.29
CA SER A 44 15.61 -0.91 0.25
C SER A 44 16.07 -1.65 1.51
N TYR A 45 16.85 -2.71 1.33
CA TYR A 45 17.49 -3.44 2.43
C TYR A 45 18.52 -2.56 3.16
N GLY A 46 18.55 -2.66 4.49
CA GLY A 46 19.47 -1.91 5.36
C GLY A 46 19.09 -0.46 5.59
N LYS A 47 18.10 0.06 4.85
CA LYS A 47 17.50 1.39 5.06
C LYS A 47 16.08 1.27 5.60
N ASP A 48 15.22 0.50 4.91
CA ASP A 48 13.80 0.44 5.19
C ASP A 48 13.41 -0.87 5.92
N PHE A 49 14.20 -1.94 5.76
CA PHE A 49 14.04 -3.20 6.47
C PHE A 49 15.38 -3.92 6.70
N ARG A 50 15.41 -4.85 7.66
CA ARG A 50 16.52 -5.77 7.95
C ARG A 50 16.03 -7.21 8.07
N GLY A 51 16.90 -8.17 7.75
CA GLY A 51 16.44 -9.53 7.40
C GLY A 51 15.67 -9.48 6.08
N GLY A 52 14.72 -10.38 5.85
CA GLY A 52 13.93 -10.46 4.63
C GLY A 52 14.74 -10.60 3.32
N LEU A 53 15.97 -11.09 3.38
CA LEU A 53 16.83 -11.32 2.23
C LEU A 53 16.37 -12.53 1.44
N PHE A 54 16.40 -12.40 0.12
CA PHE A 54 16.08 -13.46 -0.80
C PHE A 54 17.33 -14.32 -1.05
N HIS A 55 17.20 -15.63 -0.88
CA HIS A 55 18.28 -16.59 -1.05
C HIS A 55 17.94 -17.60 -2.13
N PHE A 56 18.87 -17.87 -3.03
CA PHE A 56 18.83 -19.06 -3.88
C PHE A 56 19.59 -20.19 -3.20
N GLN A 57 19.06 -21.41 -3.30
CA GLN A 57 19.69 -22.60 -2.72
C GLN A 57 20.99 -22.93 -3.46
N ASP A 58 20.98 -22.76 -4.79
CA ASP A 58 22.08 -23.03 -5.69
C ASP A 58 22.26 -21.86 -6.67
N GLY A 59 23.50 -21.57 -7.07
CA GLY A 59 23.82 -20.53 -8.05
C GLY A 59 24.35 -19.20 -7.45
N GLU A 60 24.64 -18.26 -8.35
CA GLU A 60 25.20 -16.94 -8.02
C GLU A 60 24.33 -15.81 -8.64
N PRO A 61 23.98 -14.76 -7.87
CA PRO A 61 24.31 -14.58 -6.45
C PRO A 61 23.46 -15.48 -5.55
N THR A 62 24.06 -16.08 -4.52
CA THR A 62 23.31 -16.90 -3.54
C THR A 62 22.32 -16.06 -2.71
N THR A 63 22.62 -14.78 -2.47
CA THR A 63 21.78 -13.88 -1.67
C THR A 63 21.65 -12.53 -2.36
N VAL A 64 20.42 -12.01 -2.43
CA VAL A 64 20.12 -10.73 -3.08
C VAL A 64 19.87 -9.67 -2.01
N LYS A 65 20.65 -8.59 -2.04
CA LYS A 65 20.46 -7.38 -1.22
C LYS A 65 19.83 -6.29 -2.08
N PRO A 66 18.50 -6.11 -2.04
CA PRO A 66 17.79 -5.24 -2.96
C PRO A 66 17.82 -3.76 -2.54
N SER A 67 17.83 -2.89 -3.54
CA SER A 67 17.45 -1.48 -3.44
C SER A 67 16.04 -1.27 -4.02
N ALA A 68 15.37 -0.19 -3.61
CA ALA A 68 14.08 0.18 -4.19
C ALA A 68 14.20 0.35 -5.72
N GLY A 69 13.33 -0.31 -6.48
CA GLY A 69 13.33 -0.35 -7.93
C GLY A 69 14.06 -1.54 -8.54
N ASP A 70 14.82 -2.31 -7.75
CA ASP A 70 15.45 -3.53 -8.25
C ASP A 70 14.39 -4.58 -8.61
N VAL A 71 14.62 -5.31 -9.70
CA VAL A 71 13.77 -6.43 -10.14
C VAL A 71 14.63 -7.68 -10.24
N LEU A 72 14.25 -8.71 -9.50
CA LEU A 72 14.85 -10.03 -9.56
C LEU A 72 13.96 -10.95 -10.39
N ILE A 73 14.48 -11.51 -11.48
CA ILE A 73 13.74 -12.43 -12.38
C ILE A 73 14.46 -13.78 -12.42
N TYR A 74 13.71 -14.87 -12.28
CA TYR A 74 14.22 -16.24 -12.25
C TYR A 74 13.19 -17.24 -12.81
N THR A 75 13.63 -18.47 -13.14
CA THR A 75 12.67 -19.53 -13.56
C THR A 75 11.91 -20.03 -12.34
N ALA A 76 10.62 -20.29 -12.46
CA ALA A 76 9.78 -20.67 -11.33
C ALA A 76 9.99 -22.12 -10.85
N ASP A 77 10.78 -22.92 -11.59
CA ASP A 77 10.99 -24.34 -11.34
C ASP A 77 12.09 -24.65 -10.32
N ASN A 78 12.32 -25.95 -10.08
CA ASN A 78 13.27 -26.45 -9.10
C ASN A 78 14.76 -26.15 -9.40
N ARG A 79 15.07 -25.45 -10.50
CA ARG A 79 16.42 -24.94 -10.76
C ARG A 79 16.73 -23.69 -9.94
N ASN A 80 15.70 -22.98 -9.48
CA ASN A 80 15.79 -21.77 -8.67
C ASN A 80 14.99 -21.94 -7.36
N VAL A 81 15.31 -22.99 -6.61
CA VAL A 81 14.77 -23.14 -5.25
C VAL A 81 15.28 -21.97 -4.41
N HIS A 82 14.37 -21.32 -3.69
CA HIS A 82 14.66 -20.08 -2.98
C HIS A 82 13.91 -19.98 -1.65
N SER A 83 14.37 -19.06 -0.80
CA SER A 83 13.76 -18.72 0.49
C SER A 83 13.89 -17.22 0.76
N VAL A 84 13.09 -16.73 1.71
CA VAL A 84 13.28 -15.40 2.29
C VAL A 84 13.46 -15.56 3.79
N ASP A 85 14.59 -15.10 4.32
CA ASP A 85 14.84 -15.16 5.76
C ASP A 85 13.90 -14.24 6.54
N GLU A 86 13.89 -14.42 7.86
CA GLU A 86 12.98 -13.67 8.73
C GLU A 86 13.23 -12.16 8.63
N ILE A 87 12.16 -11.38 8.51
CA ILE A 87 12.25 -9.93 8.65
C ILE A 87 12.48 -9.65 10.14
N ILE A 88 13.61 -9.00 10.45
CA ILE A 88 14.03 -8.73 11.83
C ILE A 88 13.56 -7.35 12.28
N ASP A 89 13.52 -6.40 11.35
CA ASP A 89 13.19 -5.00 11.61
C ASP A 89 12.64 -4.32 10.34
N GLY A 90 11.74 -3.37 10.52
CA GLY A 90 11.05 -2.69 9.43
C GLY A 90 10.04 -3.56 8.68
N GLU A 91 9.71 -3.14 7.46
CA GLU A 91 8.70 -3.77 6.61
C GLU A 91 9.28 -3.97 5.22
N ARG A 92 9.26 -5.18 4.67
CA ARG A 92 9.74 -5.48 3.32
C ARG A 92 8.57 -5.42 2.34
N LEU A 93 8.65 -4.49 1.39
CA LEU A 93 7.60 -4.25 0.39
C LEU A 93 8.07 -4.74 -0.99
N THR A 94 7.35 -5.72 -1.54
CA THR A 94 7.63 -6.27 -2.87
C THR A 94 6.39 -6.47 -3.69
N LEU A 95 6.50 -6.29 -5.00
CA LEU A 95 5.52 -6.77 -5.98
C LEU A 95 6.02 -8.08 -6.58
N THR A 96 5.29 -9.17 -6.35
CA THR A 96 5.60 -10.48 -6.93
C THR A 96 4.71 -10.75 -8.13
N LEU A 97 5.35 -11.17 -9.23
CA LEU A 97 4.74 -11.42 -10.53
C LEU A 97 5.11 -12.83 -10.96
N TRP A 98 4.17 -13.54 -11.58
CA TRP A 98 4.44 -14.82 -12.23
C TRP A 98 4.00 -14.79 -13.68
N PHE A 99 4.77 -15.47 -14.51
CA PHE A 99 4.56 -15.49 -15.96
C PHE A 99 4.48 -16.92 -16.48
N SER A 100 3.68 -17.11 -17.54
CA SER A 100 3.58 -18.35 -18.30
C SER A 100 3.93 -18.16 -19.76
N ARG A 101 4.39 -19.24 -20.37
CA ARG A 101 4.50 -19.39 -21.82
C ARG A 101 3.23 -19.99 -22.43
N ASP A 102 2.30 -20.48 -21.59
CA ASP A 102 0.99 -20.96 -22.00
C ASP A 102 -0.03 -19.81 -21.97
N SER A 103 -0.45 -19.38 -23.16
CA SER A 103 -1.41 -18.29 -23.35
C SER A 103 -2.81 -18.62 -22.86
N SER A 104 -3.14 -19.88 -22.56
CA SER A 104 -4.44 -20.24 -21.98
C SER A 104 -4.60 -19.73 -20.53
N HIS A 105 -3.51 -19.31 -19.90
CA HIS A 105 -3.50 -18.74 -18.56
C HIS A 105 -3.27 -17.23 -18.54
N ASP A 106 -3.48 -16.55 -19.66
CA ASP A 106 -3.26 -15.11 -19.80
C ASP A 106 -4.30 -14.29 -19.01
N GLU A 107 -3.84 -13.51 -18.04
CA GLU A 107 -4.67 -12.57 -17.28
C GLU A 107 -4.56 -11.13 -17.82
N ASP A 108 -3.70 -10.87 -18.82
CA ASP A 108 -3.46 -9.54 -19.41
C ASP A 108 -4.76 -8.96 -19.97
N ALA A 109 -5.61 -9.77 -20.60
CA ALA A 109 -6.88 -9.31 -21.15
C ALA A 109 -7.79 -8.67 -20.09
N LYS A 110 -7.84 -9.23 -18.87
CA LYS A 110 -8.62 -8.67 -17.76
C LYS A 110 -8.00 -7.38 -17.27
N LEU A 111 -6.67 -7.34 -17.13
CA LEU A 111 -5.93 -6.14 -16.74
C LEU A 111 -6.15 -4.99 -17.75
N VAL A 112 -6.04 -5.28 -19.05
CA VAL A 112 -6.22 -4.33 -20.14
C VAL A 112 -7.65 -3.81 -20.20
N SER A 113 -8.64 -4.69 -20.05
CA SER A 113 -10.05 -4.28 -19.97
C SER A 113 -10.25 -3.29 -18.82
N ARG A 114 -9.72 -3.59 -17.63
CA ARG A 114 -9.80 -2.70 -16.46
C ARG A 114 -9.08 -1.37 -16.68
N LEU A 115 -7.85 -1.39 -17.20
CA LEU A 115 -7.10 -0.17 -17.50
C LEU A 115 -7.79 0.68 -18.57
N SER A 116 -8.44 0.04 -19.55
CA SER A 116 -9.20 0.71 -20.61
C SER A 116 -10.53 1.28 -20.09
N GLU A 117 -11.23 0.59 -19.17
CA GLU A 117 -12.39 1.11 -18.45
C GLU A 117 -12.03 2.38 -17.68
N ILE A 118 -10.94 2.35 -16.90
CA ILE A 118 -10.41 3.51 -16.16
C ILE A 118 -10.06 4.66 -17.12
N SER A 119 -9.53 4.34 -18.30
CA SER A 119 -9.21 5.33 -19.33
C SER A 119 -10.46 5.94 -19.98
N SER A 120 -11.56 5.19 -20.04
CA SER A 120 -12.81 5.55 -20.73
C SER A 120 -13.76 6.36 -19.84
N THR A 121 -13.68 6.19 -18.52
CA THR A 121 -14.22 7.14 -17.55
C THR A 121 -13.40 8.42 -17.63
N GLY A 122 -13.66 9.23 -18.65
CA GLY A 122 -12.98 10.51 -18.85
C GLY A 122 -12.95 11.31 -17.55
N LEU A 123 -11.82 11.99 -17.32
CA LEU A 123 -11.62 12.95 -16.23
C LEU A 123 -12.79 13.93 -16.18
N THR A 124 -13.80 13.59 -15.41
CA THR A 124 -14.57 14.59 -14.72
C THR A 124 -13.72 14.98 -13.52
N ASP A 125 -13.67 16.27 -13.18
CA ASP A 125 -13.03 16.80 -11.96
C ASP A 125 -13.67 16.26 -10.67
N VAL A 126 -14.31 15.08 -10.73
CA VAL A 126 -15.00 14.43 -9.63
C VAL A 126 -13.95 13.85 -8.68
N PRO A 127 -13.93 14.30 -7.42
CA PRO A 127 -13.15 13.69 -6.35
C PRO A 127 -13.46 12.19 -6.27
N GLY A 128 -12.42 11.35 -6.10
CA GLY A 128 -12.57 9.91 -5.88
C GLY A 128 -12.20 8.98 -7.06
N SER A 129 -11.95 9.48 -8.27
CA SER A 129 -11.60 8.65 -9.44
C SER A 129 -10.25 7.91 -9.36
N TYR A 130 -9.41 8.26 -8.37
CA TYR A 130 -8.08 7.65 -8.17
C TYR A 130 -8.05 6.56 -7.09
N LEU A 131 -9.16 6.28 -6.44
CA LEU A 131 -9.20 5.32 -5.34
C LEU A 131 -9.44 3.91 -5.88
N PRO A 132 -8.60 2.92 -5.51
CA PRO A 132 -8.87 1.54 -5.87
C PRO A 132 -10.13 1.05 -5.17
N LEU A 133 -10.84 0.11 -5.80
CA LEU A 133 -11.92 -0.62 -5.13
C LEU A 133 -11.35 -1.30 -3.87
N PRO A 134 -12.00 -1.14 -2.71
CA PRO A 134 -11.53 -1.79 -1.49
C PRO A 134 -11.50 -3.31 -1.66
N ALA A 135 -10.42 -3.92 -1.17
CA ALA A 135 -10.39 -5.37 -0.94
C ALA A 135 -11.41 -5.77 0.15
N SER A 136 -11.62 -7.07 0.32
CA SER A 136 -12.43 -7.61 1.41
C SER A 136 -11.90 -7.15 2.77
N SER A 137 -12.81 -6.86 3.72
CA SER A 137 -12.48 -6.25 5.02
C SER A 137 -11.47 -7.05 5.85
N ASN A 138 -11.44 -8.37 5.72
CA ASN A 138 -10.48 -9.26 6.37
C ASN A 138 -9.02 -9.02 5.93
N MET A 139 -8.78 -8.46 4.74
CA MET A 139 -7.44 -8.17 4.23
C MET A 139 -6.75 -7.00 4.95
N TYR A 140 -7.51 -6.21 5.71
CA TYR A 140 -6.98 -5.07 6.45
C TYR A 140 -6.64 -5.39 7.91
N TRP A 141 -7.00 -6.58 8.38
CA TRP A 141 -6.70 -7.03 9.74
C TRP A 141 -5.42 -7.84 9.77
N PHE A 142 -4.48 -7.44 10.62
CA PHE A 142 -3.23 -8.13 10.87
C PHE A 142 -3.21 -8.70 12.29
N SER A 143 -2.84 -9.97 12.43
CA SER A 143 -2.58 -10.64 13.70
C SER A 143 -1.36 -11.56 13.55
N PRO A 144 -0.33 -11.46 14.42
CA PRO A 144 0.90 -12.24 14.26
C PRO A 144 0.73 -13.74 14.54
N ASP A 145 -0.17 -14.10 15.46
CA ASP A 145 -0.18 -15.45 16.04
C ASP A 145 -1.18 -16.41 15.39
N HIS A 146 -1.96 -15.97 14.40
CA HIS A 146 -3.06 -16.74 13.77
C HIS A 146 -4.05 -17.40 14.77
N SER A 147 -3.96 -17.09 16.07
CA SER A 147 -4.83 -17.61 17.10
C SER A 147 -6.18 -16.90 17.00
N SER A 148 -7.26 -17.66 17.13
CA SER A 148 -8.64 -17.20 16.96
C SER A 148 -9.12 -16.20 18.02
N GLU A 149 -8.24 -15.75 18.91
CA GLU A 149 -8.53 -14.73 19.91
C GLU A 149 -8.17 -13.36 19.30
N HIS A 150 -9.18 -12.63 18.86
CA HIS A 150 -9.10 -11.29 18.26
C HIS A 150 -8.57 -10.19 19.20
N ASP A 151 -7.79 -10.52 20.22
CA ASP A 151 -7.35 -9.60 21.26
C ASP A 151 -6.11 -8.79 20.86
N SER A 152 -5.31 -9.25 19.90
CA SER A 152 -4.12 -8.54 19.40
C SER A 152 -4.23 -8.03 17.95
N ALA A 153 -5.39 -8.21 17.30
CA ALA A 153 -5.57 -7.82 15.92
C ALA A 153 -5.53 -6.29 15.74
N ILE A 154 -4.83 -5.83 14.72
CA ILE A 154 -4.75 -4.42 14.34
C ILE A 154 -5.24 -4.21 12.90
N ASN A 155 -5.97 -3.12 12.67
CA ASN A 155 -6.30 -2.68 11.32
C ASN A 155 -5.10 -1.92 10.73
N ILE A 156 -4.53 -2.44 9.64
CA ILE A 156 -3.29 -1.94 9.03
C ILE A 156 -3.42 -0.47 8.60
N CYS A 157 -4.55 -0.07 8.02
CA CYS A 157 -4.75 1.30 7.55
C CYS A 157 -4.79 2.28 8.72
N CYS A 158 -5.59 1.97 9.74
CA CYS A 158 -5.73 2.79 10.92
C CYS A 158 -4.40 2.87 11.68
N ALA A 159 -3.75 1.73 11.93
CA ALA A 159 -2.47 1.65 12.62
C ALA A 159 -1.40 2.53 11.97
N ARG A 160 -1.34 2.59 10.64
CA ARG A 160 -0.43 3.49 9.92
C ARG A 160 -0.77 4.97 10.08
N ILE A 161 -2.05 5.33 10.03
CA ILE A 161 -2.47 6.73 10.24
C ILE A 161 -2.09 7.19 11.66
N TYR A 162 -2.38 6.37 12.67
CA TYR A 162 -2.03 6.65 14.07
C TYR A 162 -0.51 6.69 14.29
N ALA A 163 0.25 5.77 13.69
CA ALA A 163 1.72 5.76 13.76
C ALA A 163 2.36 7.04 13.17
N LEU A 164 1.70 7.67 12.18
CA LEU A 164 2.11 8.94 11.57
C LEU A 164 1.65 10.17 12.38
N GLY A 165 0.98 9.94 13.52
CA GLY A 165 0.54 10.96 14.48
C GLY A 165 -0.79 11.62 14.11
N PHE A 166 -1.62 10.98 13.29
CA PHE A 166 -2.96 11.45 12.94
C PHE A 166 -4.03 10.58 13.60
N GLY A 167 -5.14 11.18 13.98
CA GLY A 167 -6.36 10.48 14.38
C GLY A 167 -7.40 10.49 13.27
N ILE A 168 -8.40 9.62 13.41
CA ILE A 168 -9.51 9.47 12.46
C ILE A 168 -10.79 9.98 13.14
N TYR A 169 -11.54 10.82 12.44
CA TYR A 169 -12.83 11.35 12.90
C TYR A 169 -13.91 11.08 11.83
N PRO A 170 -14.77 10.08 12.04
CA PRO A 170 -15.89 9.77 11.14
C PRO A 170 -16.94 10.90 11.13
N LEU A 171 -17.56 11.16 9.97
CA LEU A 171 -18.55 12.24 9.84
C LEU A 171 -19.95 11.88 10.38
N GLU A 172 -20.28 10.59 10.51
CA GLU A 172 -21.60 10.16 10.99
C GLU A 172 -21.65 10.01 12.52
N ASP A 173 -22.48 10.84 13.13
CA ASP A 173 -22.93 10.73 14.52
C ASP A 173 -23.89 9.52 14.64
N LYS A 174 -23.46 8.40 15.25
CA LYS A 174 -24.24 7.60 16.25
C LYS A 174 -23.81 6.13 16.40
N THR A 175 -23.24 5.85 17.57
CA THR A 175 -23.64 4.79 18.53
C THR A 175 -23.68 3.30 18.12
N ASN A 176 -23.09 2.85 17.02
CA ASN A 176 -22.84 1.43 16.87
C ASN A 176 -21.44 1.17 16.32
N ILE A 177 -20.84 0.13 16.90
CA ILE A 177 -19.49 -0.39 16.62
C ILE A 177 -19.21 -0.25 15.13
N MET A 178 -18.34 0.68 14.76
CA MET A 178 -17.96 0.88 13.37
C MET A 178 -17.27 -0.39 12.87
N ASP A 179 -17.87 -1.05 11.89
CA ASP A 179 -17.20 -2.10 11.16
C ASP A 179 -16.14 -1.46 10.24
N VAL A 180 -15.07 -2.19 9.91
CA VAL A 180 -14.05 -1.73 8.96
C VAL A 180 -14.68 -1.37 7.61
N SER A 181 -15.77 -2.04 7.25
CA SER A 181 -16.57 -1.74 6.07
C SER A 181 -17.04 -0.28 6.04
N ASP A 182 -17.39 0.30 7.19
CA ASP A 182 -17.79 1.71 7.27
C ASP A 182 -16.61 2.63 6.96
N LEU A 183 -15.41 2.35 7.51
CA LEU A 183 -14.22 3.16 7.24
C LEU A 183 -13.77 3.12 5.78
N LEU A 184 -14.02 2.01 5.09
CA LEU A 184 -13.66 1.83 3.67
C LEU A 184 -14.64 2.53 2.73
N MET A 185 -15.88 2.78 3.17
CA MET A 185 -16.97 3.23 2.31
C MET A 185 -17.53 4.61 2.68
N LYS A 186 -17.20 5.16 3.85
CA LYS A 186 -17.74 6.42 4.35
C LYS A 186 -16.69 7.52 4.46
N PRO A 187 -17.10 8.78 4.26
CA PRO A 187 -16.20 9.91 4.42
C PRO A 187 -15.80 10.12 5.87
N LEU A 188 -14.58 10.63 6.05
CA LEU A 188 -14.00 10.92 7.35
C LEU A 188 -13.11 12.17 7.28
N GLN A 189 -12.74 12.66 8.46
CA GLN A 189 -11.78 13.73 8.66
C GLN A 189 -10.58 13.23 9.47
N LEU A 190 -9.50 14.00 9.44
CA LEU A 190 -8.29 13.71 10.20
C LEU A 190 -8.14 14.67 11.36
N THR A 191 -7.57 14.16 12.44
CA THR A 191 -7.26 14.94 13.64
C THR A 191 -5.78 14.85 13.98
N ARG A 192 -5.26 15.84 14.70
CA ARG A 192 -3.91 15.83 15.26
C ARG A 192 -3.81 16.86 16.37
N ASN A 193 -3.13 16.55 17.46
CA ASN A 193 -2.91 17.48 18.58
C ASN A 193 -4.20 18.15 19.12
N ASP A 194 -5.29 17.38 19.28
CA ASP A 194 -6.62 17.89 19.69
C ASP A 194 -7.26 18.91 18.72
N GLU A 195 -6.77 18.95 17.48
CA GLU A 195 -7.33 19.74 16.40
C GLU A 195 -7.93 18.84 15.31
N LEU A 196 -9.06 19.27 14.74
CA LEU A 196 -9.73 18.66 13.59
C LEU A 196 -9.37 19.44 12.33
N PHE A 197 -8.98 18.71 11.29
CA PHE A 197 -8.78 19.29 9.97
C PHE A 197 -10.09 19.21 9.17
N ASN A 198 -10.66 20.37 8.90
CA ASN A 198 -11.95 20.53 8.23
C ASN A 198 -11.83 20.29 6.72
N GLN A 199 -11.48 19.06 6.36
CA GLN A 199 -11.38 18.55 5.00
C GLN A 199 -11.87 17.11 5.02
N GLU A 200 -12.91 16.85 4.25
CA GLU A 200 -13.43 15.49 4.08
C GLU A 200 -12.51 14.69 3.15
N PHE A 201 -12.25 13.45 3.57
CA PHE A 201 -11.63 12.40 2.79
C PHE A 201 -12.69 11.35 2.47
N GLU A 202 -12.78 10.94 1.20
CA GLU A 202 -13.68 9.89 0.72
C GLU A 202 -13.79 8.65 1.62
N ASN A 203 -12.65 8.16 2.14
CA ASN A 203 -12.57 7.03 3.06
C ASN A 203 -11.17 6.94 3.70
N VAL A 204 -10.95 5.91 4.52
CA VAL A 204 -9.66 5.65 5.20
C VAL A 204 -8.49 5.40 4.24
N LEU A 205 -8.74 4.86 3.05
CA LEU A 205 -7.68 4.62 2.06
C LEU A 205 -7.20 5.93 1.44
N HIS A 206 -8.12 6.83 1.09
CA HIS A 206 -7.78 8.16 0.60
C HIS A 206 -6.98 8.95 1.65
N ALA A 207 -7.45 8.95 2.91
CA ALA A 207 -6.75 9.61 4.00
C ALA A 207 -5.34 9.04 4.20
N LEU A 208 -5.21 7.70 4.21
CA LEU A 208 -3.91 7.04 4.34
C LEU A 208 -2.95 7.41 3.21
N GLN A 209 -3.41 7.42 1.95
CA GLN A 209 -2.58 7.78 0.79
C GLN A 209 -2.03 9.21 0.93
N VAL A 210 -2.87 10.16 1.32
CA VAL A 210 -2.45 11.56 1.54
C VAL A 210 -1.47 11.67 2.72
N VAL A 211 -1.74 11.01 3.85
CA VAL A 211 -0.89 11.06 5.04
C VAL A 211 0.49 10.45 4.76
N GLN A 212 0.54 9.35 4.01
CA GLN A 212 1.79 8.74 3.56
C GLN A 212 2.54 9.65 2.57
N TYR A 213 1.84 10.26 1.62
CA TYR A 213 2.44 11.21 0.69
C TYR A 213 3.03 12.43 1.42
N TYR A 214 2.31 12.99 2.39
CA TYR A 214 2.83 14.06 3.23
C TYR A 214 4.09 13.61 3.97
N SER A 215 4.08 12.43 4.57
CA SER A 215 5.24 11.90 5.31
C SER A 215 6.45 11.71 4.39
N TRP A 216 6.23 11.24 3.16
CA TRP A 216 7.25 11.10 2.13
C TRP A 216 7.81 12.46 1.65
N LYS A 217 6.94 13.46 1.47
CA LYS A 217 7.27 14.77 0.88
C LYS A 217 7.42 15.91 1.88
N ALA A 218 7.36 15.63 3.17
CA ALA A 218 7.32 16.66 4.22
C ALA A 218 8.49 17.65 4.13
N SER A 219 9.71 17.19 3.85
CA SER A 219 10.90 18.05 3.75
C SER A 219 10.91 18.96 2.51
N GLU A 220 10.17 18.60 1.46
CA GLU A 220 9.97 19.43 0.26
C GLU A 220 8.85 20.46 0.51
N LEU A 221 7.77 20.04 1.17
CA LEU A 221 6.58 20.86 1.41
C LEU A 221 6.77 21.91 2.52
N GLN A 222 7.57 21.63 3.55
CA GLN A 222 7.85 22.57 4.65
C GLN A 222 8.63 23.82 4.21
N ARG A 223 9.26 23.80 3.03
CA ARG A 223 10.01 24.95 2.48
C ARG A 223 9.11 26.02 1.85
N HIS A 224 7.83 25.72 1.67
CA HIS A 224 6.86 26.65 1.11
C HIS A 224 5.89 27.09 2.22
N THR A 225 5.92 28.38 2.56
CA THR A 225 4.96 28.96 3.51
C THR A 225 3.62 29.11 2.79
N THR A 226 2.72 28.17 3.00
CA THR A 226 1.31 28.32 2.62
C THR A 226 0.55 29.00 3.75
N VAL A 227 -0.32 29.95 3.39
CA VAL A 227 -1.30 30.51 4.32
C VAL A 227 -2.46 29.51 4.39
N LEU A 228 -2.80 29.07 5.59
CA LEU A 228 -3.95 28.21 5.81
C LEU A 228 -5.23 29.08 5.80
N GLU A 229 -6.27 28.62 5.09
CA GLU A 229 -7.57 29.27 5.09
C GLU A 229 -8.20 29.27 6.50
N GLU A 230 -8.85 30.37 6.86
CA GLU A 230 -9.58 30.48 8.13
C GLU A 230 -10.67 29.41 8.23
N GLY A 231 -10.81 28.78 9.40
CA GLY A 231 -11.81 27.72 9.64
C GLY A 231 -11.44 26.33 9.12
N LYS A 232 -10.24 26.16 8.52
CA LYS A 232 -9.76 24.85 8.07
C LYS A 232 -9.25 23.95 9.21
N VAL A 233 -8.95 24.54 10.37
CA VAL A 233 -8.56 23.82 11.58
C VAL A 233 -9.49 24.25 12.70
N ILE A 234 -10.11 23.27 13.36
CA ILE A 234 -11.13 23.46 14.39
C ILE A 234 -10.67 22.75 15.67
N PRO A 235 -10.64 23.41 16.84
CA PRO A 235 -10.35 22.73 18.09
C PRO A 235 -11.40 21.65 18.39
N LEU A 236 -10.97 20.47 18.79
CA LEU A 236 -11.89 19.40 19.19
C LEU A 236 -12.49 19.69 20.58
N SER A 237 -13.78 19.41 20.72
CA SER A 237 -14.38 19.32 22.05
C SER A 237 -13.88 18.07 22.79
N ARG A 238 -13.94 18.08 24.12
CA ARG A 238 -13.53 16.93 24.94
C ARG A 238 -14.26 15.63 24.57
N SER A 239 -15.53 15.72 24.19
CA SER A 239 -16.30 14.55 23.73
C SER A 239 -15.74 13.99 22.42
N GLN A 240 -15.37 14.86 21.48
CA GLN A 240 -14.83 14.42 20.19
C GLN A 240 -13.43 13.84 20.35
N SER A 241 -12.56 14.46 21.17
CA SER A 241 -11.24 13.90 21.48
C SER A 241 -11.35 12.51 22.13
N GLN A 242 -12.36 12.27 22.97
CA GLN A 242 -12.59 10.94 23.54
C GLN A 242 -13.03 9.94 22.46
N ASN A 243 -13.97 10.31 21.58
CA ASN A 243 -14.41 9.46 20.49
C ASN A 243 -13.25 9.02 19.57
N VAL A 244 -12.32 9.93 19.24
CA VAL A 244 -11.13 9.62 18.44
C VAL A 244 -10.25 8.57 19.13
N ARG A 245 -10.05 8.70 20.46
CA ARG A 245 -9.26 7.73 21.24
C ARG A 245 -9.95 6.37 21.34
N ASP A 246 -11.26 6.36 21.53
CA ASP A 246 -12.05 5.12 21.60
C ASP A 246 -11.99 4.37 20.25
N LEU A 247 -11.99 5.12 19.14
CA LEU A 247 -11.85 4.57 17.79
C LEU A 247 -10.45 3.97 17.58
N GLU A 248 -9.40 4.65 18.04
CA GLU A 248 -8.03 4.14 18.00
C GLU A 248 -7.92 2.80 18.73
N LEU A 249 -8.45 2.71 19.96
CA LEU A 249 -8.44 1.48 20.74
C LEU A 249 -9.26 0.34 20.12
N THR A 250 -10.29 0.69 19.34
CA THR A 250 -11.13 -0.29 18.64
C THR A 250 -10.39 -0.93 17.47
N PHE A 251 -9.66 -0.14 16.68
CA PHE A 251 -8.95 -0.61 15.48
C PHE A 251 -7.49 -1.00 15.72
N VAL A 252 -6.89 -0.53 16.81
CA VAL A 252 -5.50 -0.80 17.20
C VAL A 252 -5.47 -1.25 18.64
N LYS A 253 -5.89 -2.50 18.87
CA LYS A 253 -5.90 -3.10 20.21
C LYS A 253 -4.48 -3.26 20.77
N ASP A 254 -3.55 -3.66 19.91
CA ASP A 254 -2.13 -3.79 20.26
C ASP A 254 -1.31 -2.60 19.69
N GLN A 255 -1.19 -1.55 20.49
CA GLN A 255 -0.40 -0.37 20.15
C GLN A 255 1.09 -0.68 20.02
N GLN A 256 1.61 -1.63 20.79
CA GLN A 256 3.03 -2.00 20.72
C GLN A 256 3.31 -2.72 19.40
N LEU A 257 2.44 -3.63 18.98
CA LEU A 257 2.51 -4.28 17.69
C LEU A 257 2.46 -3.25 16.55
N ALA A 258 1.51 -2.31 16.58
CA ALA A 258 1.42 -1.26 15.57
C ALA A 258 2.70 -0.40 15.51
N GLN A 259 3.26 0.01 16.65
CA GLN A 259 4.49 0.78 16.72
C GLN A 259 5.72 0.00 16.22
N THR A 260 5.86 -1.27 16.59
CA THR A 260 6.98 -2.10 16.13
C THR A 260 6.88 -2.48 14.65
N THR A 261 5.66 -2.53 14.11
CA THR A 261 5.40 -2.93 12.72
C THR A 261 5.51 -1.76 11.75
N PHE A 262 4.89 -0.63 12.07
CA PHE A 262 4.83 0.54 11.17
C PHE A 262 5.78 1.68 11.57
N GLY A 263 6.48 1.52 12.70
CA GLY A 263 7.44 2.50 13.21
C GLY A 263 6.79 3.70 13.89
N CYS A 264 7.60 4.49 14.59
CA CYS A 264 7.23 5.81 15.08
C CYS A 264 7.98 6.85 14.24
N THR A 265 7.30 7.52 13.30
CA THR A 265 7.90 8.54 12.41
C THR A 265 8.18 9.88 13.10
N SER A 266 8.53 9.88 14.38
CA SER A 266 8.97 11.10 15.07
C SER A 266 10.38 11.54 14.66
N CYS A 267 11.12 10.73 13.88
CA CYS A 267 12.52 11.00 13.55
C CYS A 267 12.81 10.68 12.07
N ASP A 268 13.24 11.68 11.29
CA ASP A 268 14.18 11.37 10.20
C ASP A 268 15.44 10.79 10.85
N GLY A 269 16.25 10.01 10.13
CA GLY A 269 17.55 9.48 10.62
C GLY A 269 18.56 10.53 11.12
N CYS A 270 18.17 11.81 11.20
CA CYS A 270 18.88 12.94 11.79
C CYS A 270 18.42 13.26 13.24
N GLY A 271 17.38 12.62 13.77
CA GLY A 271 16.95 12.78 15.17
C GLY A 271 16.26 14.11 15.52
N ILE A 272 15.87 14.91 14.52
CA ILE A 272 15.11 16.15 14.72
C ILE A 272 13.63 15.88 14.43
N PRO A 273 12.71 16.11 15.39
CA PRO A 273 11.28 16.02 15.15
C PRO A 273 10.87 17.03 14.08
N LYS A 274 10.27 16.56 12.98
CA LYS A 274 9.66 17.45 11.99
C LYS A 274 8.55 18.24 12.68
N VAL A 275 8.66 19.57 12.67
CA VAL A 275 7.58 20.45 13.13
C VAL A 275 6.40 20.25 12.18
N PHE A 276 5.31 19.73 12.71
CA PHE A 276 4.06 19.56 11.96
C PHE A 276 3.36 20.91 11.77
N SER A 277 2.76 21.12 10.60
CA SER A 277 1.91 22.27 10.30
C SER A 277 0.74 21.85 9.42
N TRP A 278 -0.48 22.23 9.82
CA TRP A 278 -1.68 22.03 9.00
C TRP A 278 -1.62 22.76 7.66
N ALA A 279 -0.88 23.87 7.56
CA ALA A 279 -0.68 24.57 6.29
C ALA A 279 0.13 23.72 5.29
N SER A 280 1.19 23.06 5.78
CA SER A 280 1.99 22.14 4.98
C SER A 280 1.22 20.88 4.63
N PHE A 281 0.40 20.36 5.55
CA PHE A 281 -0.47 19.22 5.27
C PHE A 281 -1.55 19.56 4.23
N SER A 282 -2.17 20.74 4.32
CA SER A 282 -3.13 21.22 3.31
C SER A 282 -2.48 21.30 1.92
N ALA A 283 -1.27 21.83 1.82
CA ALA A 283 -0.53 21.87 0.56
C ALA A 283 -0.19 20.46 0.04
N ALA A 284 0.01 19.50 0.95
CA ALA A 284 0.28 18.11 0.59
C ALA A 284 -0.90 17.43 -0.10
N ILE A 285 -2.14 17.79 0.23
CA ILE A 285 -3.35 17.26 -0.40
C ILE A 285 -3.39 17.64 -1.88
N ASP A 286 -3.15 18.92 -2.17
CA ASP A 286 -3.11 19.42 -3.55
C ASP A 286 -1.93 18.81 -4.32
N ALA A 287 -0.75 18.78 -3.70
CA ALA A 287 0.43 18.16 -4.30
C ALA A 287 0.27 16.66 -4.54
N TRP A 288 -0.43 15.93 -3.65
CA TRP A 288 -0.74 14.51 -3.82
C TRP A 288 -1.68 14.29 -5.01
N ARG A 289 -2.72 15.14 -5.14
CA ARG A 289 -3.65 15.09 -6.26
C ARG A 289 -2.93 15.36 -7.58
N ASP A 290 -2.09 16.39 -7.64
CA ASP A 290 -1.28 16.69 -8.82
C ASP A 290 -0.31 15.55 -9.18
N TYR A 291 0.33 14.96 -8.17
CA TYR A 291 1.23 13.83 -8.33
C TYR A 291 0.50 12.61 -8.91
N THR A 292 -0.65 12.26 -8.34
CA THR A 292 -1.47 11.12 -8.78
C THR A 292 -2.00 11.34 -10.20
N ASN A 293 -2.43 12.56 -10.51
CA ASN A 293 -2.87 12.96 -11.85
C ASN A 293 -1.75 12.82 -12.88
N LYS A 294 -0.53 13.21 -12.51
CA LYS A 294 0.65 13.07 -13.36
C LYS A 294 0.97 11.59 -13.63
N LEU A 295 1.05 10.77 -12.59
CA LEU A 295 1.29 9.33 -12.73
C LEU A 295 0.24 8.65 -13.60
N HIS A 296 -1.03 9.01 -13.41
CA HIS A 296 -2.11 8.50 -14.23
C HIS A 296 -1.95 8.89 -15.71
N LYS A 297 -1.63 10.16 -16.00
CA LYS A 297 -1.34 10.62 -17.37
C LYS A 297 -0.15 9.89 -17.98
N ASP A 298 0.91 9.65 -17.21
CA ASP A 298 2.11 8.95 -17.68
C ASP A 298 1.81 7.46 -17.95
N LEU A 299 0.97 6.82 -17.11
CA LEU A 299 0.44 5.48 -17.35
C LEU A 299 -0.34 5.44 -18.68
N LEU A 300 -1.29 6.36 -18.88
CA LEU A 300 -2.10 6.42 -20.09
C LEU A 300 -1.27 6.67 -21.36
N ARG A 301 -0.23 7.51 -21.27
CA ARG A 301 0.73 7.72 -22.38
C ARG A 301 1.55 6.48 -22.70
N SER A 302 1.81 5.64 -21.70
CA SER A 302 2.60 4.42 -21.87
C SER A 302 1.80 3.27 -22.49
N LEU A 303 0.48 3.22 -22.26
CA LEU A 303 -0.40 2.15 -22.78
C LEU A 303 -0.27 1.91 -24.31
N PRO A 304 -0.31 2.94 -25.19
CA PRO A 304 -0.12 2.71 -26.63
C PRO A 304 1.27 2.17 -26.97
N HIS A 305 2.31 2.61 -26.25
CA HIS A 305 3.65 2.10 -26.45
C HIS A 305 3.74 0.62 -26.06
N TRP A 306 3.14 0.22 -24.94
CA TRP A 306 3.11 -1.18 -24.51
C TRP A 306 2.33 -2.07 -25.47
N ARG A 307 1.20 -1.59 -26.03
CA ARG A 307 0.47 -2.30 -27.09
C ARG A 307 1.31 -2.47 -28.36
N ASN A 308 1.93 -1.38 -28.84
CA ASN A 308 2.73 -1.42 -30.07
C ASN A 308 3.94 -2.36 -29.96
N HIS A 309 4.56 -2.46 -28.79
CA HIS A 309 5.71 -3.33 -28.56
C HIS A 309 5.31 -4.74 -28.09
N GLN A 310 4.02 -5.10 -28.15
CA GLN A 310 3.51 -6.40 -27.69
C GLN A 310 3.97 -6.73 -26.26
N SER A 311 4.11 -5.71 -25.41
CA SER A 311 4.35 -5.86 -23.98
C SER A 311 3.06 -6.08 -23.20
N ILE A 312 1.93 -5.83 -23.87
CA ILE A 312 0.56 -6.11 -23.44
C ILE A 312 -0.15 -6.70 -24.66
N PHE A 313 -0.80 -7.86 -24.49
CA PHE A 313 -1.50 -8.57 -25.56
C PHE A 313 -3.01 -8.28 -25.52
N ASP A 314 -3.58 -7.91 -26.66
CA ASP A 314 -5.04 -7.93 -26.84
C ASP A 314 -5.44 -9.36 -27.18
N VAL A 315 -6.11 -10.06 -26.25
CA VAL A 315 -6.68 -11.38 -26.52
C VAL A 315 -8.09 -11.17 -27.07
N ALA A 316 -8.33 -11.61 -28.31
CA ALA A 316 -9.66 -11.63 -28.88
C ALA A 316 -10.52 -12.68 -28.15
N PHE A 317 -11.66 -12.25 -27.60
CA PHE A 317 -12.70 -13.15 -27.09
C PHE A 317 -13.52 -13.73 -28.25
N ASP A 318 -12.85 -14.32 -29.23
CA ASP A 318 -13.52 -15.13 -30.24
C ASP A 318 -13.21 -16.59 -29.92
N GLU A 319 -14.27 -17.35 -29.60
CA GLU A 319 -14.31 -18.77 -29.19
C GLU A 319 -14.34 -19.03 -27.66
N LEU A 320 -15.48 -18.68 -27.04
CA LEU A 320 -16.12 -19.49 -26.00
C LEU A 320 -17.25 -20.33 -26.64
#